data_AF-A0A538CE22-F1
#
_entry.id   AF-A0A538CE22-F1
#
_cell.length_a   1.000
_cell.length_b   1.000
_cell.length_c   1.000
_cell.angle_alpha   90.00
_cell.angle_beta   90.00
_cell.angle_gamma   90.00
#
_symmetry.space_group_name_H-M   'P 1'
#
loop_
_entity.id
_entity.type
_entity.pdbx_description
1 polymer ?
#
loop_
_entity_poly.entity_id
_entity_poly.type
_entity_poly.pdbx_seq_one_letter_code
_entity_poly.pdbx_strand_id
1 'polypeptide(L)'
;MRRSGSAREGPEPSFPPSLRDSILLGGTVFDLIAREEGEEEAVKVACRLPPGGPKRALVYAFKGRPLVHTEGTWRAHLARIAGQA
;
A
#
# COMPACT_ATOMS: atom_id res chain seq x y z
N MET A 1 -22.52 28.50 -19.25
CA MET A 1 -21.29 28.96 -18.55
C MET A 1 -20.68 27.77 -17.82
N ARG A 2 -19.48 27.31 -18.21
CA ARG A 2 -18.72 26.28 -17.47
C ARG A 2 -17.84 26.97 -16.43
N ARG A 3 -17.74 26.37 -15.23
CA ARG A 3 -16.57 26.28 -14.31
C ARG A 3 -17.10 25.70 -12.99
N SER A 4 -16.53 24.72 -12.30
CA SER A 4 -15.46 23.74 -12.54
C SER A 4 -15.64 22.69 -11.44
N GLY A 5 -15.71 21.40 -11.76
CA GLY A 5 -15.71 20.34 -10.74
C GLY A 5 -14.39 20.37 -9.96
N SER A 6 -14.46 20.25 -8.63
CA SER A 6 -13.29 20.13 -7.77
C SER A 6 -12.48 18.88 -8.15
N ALA A 7 -11.16 19.01 -8.04
CA ALA A 7 -10.14 18.12 -8.58
C ALA A 7 -10.29 16.61 -8.27
N ARG A 8 -10.50 15.81 -9.32
CA ARG A 8 -10.12 14.39 -9.53
C ARG A 8 -10.12 13.45 -8.30
N GLU A 9 -11.28 13.10 -7.77
CA GLU A 9 -11.42 11.85 -7.01
C GLU A 9 -11.63 10.70 -8.00
N GLY A 10 -10.54 10.01 -8.33
CA GLY A 10 -10.64 8.67 -8.93
C GLY A 10 -11.27 7.68 -7.93
N PRO A 11 -11.59 6.46 -8.37
CA PRO A 11 -12.06 5.41 -7.45
C PRO A 11 -11.05 5.19 -6.32
N GLU A 12 -11.56 4.77 -5.15
CA GLU A 12 -10.72 4.46 -3.99
C GLU A 12 -9.60 3.49 -4.38
N PRO A 13 -8.33 3.74 -3.98
CA PRO A 13 -7.23 2.88 -4.39
C PRO A 13 -7.41 1.47 -3.84
N SER A 14 -7.13 0.49 -4.70
CA SER A 14 -7.18 -0.92 -4.33
C SER A 14 -6.03 -1.30 -3.41
N PHE A 15 -6.20 -2.37 -2.63
CA PHE A 15 -5.13 -2.99 -1.87
C PHE A 15 -4.89 -4.46 -2.26
N PRO A 16 -3.63 -4.86 -2.54
CA PRO A 16 -2.48 -3.98 -2.80
C PRO A 16 -2.75 -3.00 -3.96
N PRO A 17 -1.93 -1.93 -4.11
CA PRO A 17 -2.06 -1.01 -5.23
C PRO A 17 -2.12 -1.74 -6.57
N SER A 18 -3.06 -1.31 -7.41
CA SER A 18 -3.18 -1.83 -8.76
C SER A 18 -1.92 -1.53 -9.57
N LEU A 19 -1.72 -2.20 -10.71
CA LEU A 19 -0.61 -1.88 -11.60
C LEU A 19 -0.63 -0.39 -12.01
N ARG A 20 -1.83 0.16 -12.23
CA ARG A 20 -2.04 1.57 -12.60
C ARG A 20 -1.52 2.53 -11.54
N ASP A 21 -1.74 2.19 -10.27
CA ASP A 21 -1.43 3.07 -9.13
C ASP A 21 -0.07 2.74 -8.48
N SER A 22 0.58 1.67 -8.93
CA SER A 22 1.80 1.12 -8.32
C SER A 22 2.96 2.11 -8.24
N ILE A 23 3.14 2.98 -9.24
CA ILE A 23 4.19 4.01 -9.23
C ILE A 23 3.96 5.02 -8.11
N LEU A 24 2.70 5.38 -7.83
CA LEU A 24 2.36 6.40 -6.84
C LEU A 24 2.22 5.82 -5.44
N LEU A 25 1.63 4.63 -5.34
CA LEU A 25 1.22 4.05 -4.06
C LEU A 25 2.06 2.84 -3.64
N GLY A 26 2.84 2.25 -4.53
CA GLY A 26 3.67 1.07 -4.22
C GLY A 26 4.65 1.34 -3.09
N GLY A 27 5.31 2.50 -3.11
CA GLY A 27 6.22 2.93 -2.04
C GLY A 27 5.57 2.98 -0.66
N THR A 28 4.28 3.33 -0.57
CA THR A 28 3.54 3.42 0.70
C THR A 28 3.28 2.04 1.33
N VAL A 29 3.28 0.98 0.54
CA VAL A 29 3.19 -0.39 1.06
C VAL A 29 4.53 -0.80 1.68
N PHE A 30 5.65 -0.48 1.00
CA PHE A 30 6.98 -0.74 1.53
C PHE A 30 7.30 0.11 2.76
N ASP A 31 6.86 1.37 2.80
CA ASP A 31 6.96 2.24 3.99
C ASP A 31 6.20 1.64 5.17
N LEU A 32 4.99 1.11 4.94
CA LEU A 32 4.23 0.41 5.98
C LEU A 32 4.96 -0.85 6.48
N ILE A 33 5.51 -1.67 5.59
CA ILE A 33 6.29 -2.86 5.98
C ILE A 33 7.51 -2.44 6.80
N ALA A 34 8.27 -1.45 6.32
CA ALA A 34 9.44 -0.94 7.02
C ALA A 34 9.09 -0.44 8.42
N ARG A 35 7.95 0.24 8.56
CA ARG A 35 7.47 0.80 9.83
C ARG A 35 7.01 -0.26 10.83
N GLU A 36 6.33 -1.33 10.39
CA GLU A 36 5.76 -2.32 11.31
C GLU A 36 6.64 -3.56 11.51
N GLU A 37 7.36 -3.96 10.47
CA GLU A 37 8.12 -5.22 10.43
C GLU A 37 9.63 -5.00 10.23
N GLY A 38 10.05 -3.77 9.89
CA GLY A 38 11.44 -3.36 9.73
C GLY A 38 11.88 -3.25 8.27
N GLU A 39 12.90 -2.40 8.02
CA GLU A 39 13.44 -2.15 6.67
C GLU A 39 13.95 -3.42 5.98
N GLU A 40 14.56 -4.34 6.74
CA GLU A 40 15.04 -5.62 6.19
C GLU A 40 13.90 -6.44 5.57
N GLU A 41 12.72 -6.44 6.19
CA GLU A 41 11.57 -7.18 5.67
C GLU A 41 11.01 -6.51 4.41
N ALA A 42 10.99 -5.17 4.37
CA ALA A 42 10.61 -4.43 3.17
C ALA A 42 11.54 -4.75 1.99
N VAL A 43 12.85 -4.82 2.23
CA VAL A 43 13.86 -5.22 1.22
C VAL A 43 13.63 -6.66 0.76
N LYS A 44 13.39 -7.60 1.67
CA LYS A 44 13.10 -9.00 1.29
C LYS A 44 11.90 -9.09 0.36
N VAL A 45 10.81 -8.38 0.66
CA VAL A 45 9.61 -8.36 -0.20
C VAL A 45 9.90 -7.72 -1.55
N ALA A 46 10.68 -6.63 -1.59
CA ALA A 46 11.04 -5.94 -2.84
C ALA A 46 11.93 -6.81 -3.74
N CYS A 47 12.87 -7.54 -3.16
CA CYS A 47 13.83 -8.36 -3.90
C CYS A 47 13.31 -9.76 -4.24
N ARG A 48 12.30 -10.27 -3.51
CA ARG A 48 11.82 -11.64 -3.68
C ARG A 48 10.31 -11.73 -3.53
N LEU A 49 9.62 -11.86 -4.66
CA LEU A 49 8.21 -12.18 -4.67
C LEU A 49 8.01 -13.70 -4.48
N PRO A 50 7.34 -14.16 -3.41
CA PRO A 50 7.05 -15.58 -3.23
C PRO A 50 6.07 -16.11 -4.30
N PRO A 51 6.09 -17.44 -4.57
CA PRO A 51 5.07 -18.09 -5.38
C PRO A 51 3.66 -17.78 -4.83
N GLY A 52 2.76 -17.26 -5.67
CA GLY A 52 1.42 -16.80 -5.26
C GLY A 52 1.25 -15.28 -5.22
N GLY A 53 2.28 -14.51 -5.58
CA GLY A 53 2.15 -13.10 -5.96
C GLY A 53 2.04 -12.10 -4.79
N PRO A 54 1.73 -10.82 -5.09
CA PRO A 54 1.84 -9.71 -4.14
C PRO A 54 0.97 -9.87 -2.89
N LYS A 55 -0.26 -10.36 -3.05
CA LYS A 55 -1.18 -10.60 -1.94
C LYS A 55 -0.59 -11.59 -0.92
N ARG A 56 0.01 -12.67 -1.40
CA ARG A 56 0.62 -13.69 -0.53
C ARG A 56 1.93 -13.18 0.08
N ALA A 57 2.71 -12.39 -0.66
CA ALA A 57 3.90 -11.73 -0.15
C ALA A 57 3.59 -10.85 1.07
N LEU A 58 2.50 -10.07 1.00
CA LEU A 58 2.08 -9.22 2.12
C LEU A 58 1.64 -10.04 3.34
N VAL A 59 0.87 -11.11 3.14
CA VAL A 59 0.51 -12.00 4.26
C VAL A 59 1.75 -12.55 4.96
N TYR A 60 2.79 -12.93 4.21
CA TYR A 60 4.05 -13.40 4.80
C TYR A 60 4.81 -12.30 5.51
N ALA A 61 4.96 -11.12 4.89
CA ALA A 61 5.67 -9.98 5.46
C ALA A 61 5.09 -9.58 6.82
N PHE A 62 3.75 -9.60 6.93
CA PHE A 62 3.03 -9.31 8.17
C PHE A 62 2.75 -10.57 9.02
N LYS A 63 3.64 -11.59 8.96
CA LYS A 63 3.64 -12.77 9.85
C LYS A 63 2.30 -13.52 9.90
N GLY A 64 1.60 -13.60 8.77
CA GLY A 64 0.31 -14.27 8.63
C GLY A 64 -0.91 -13.39 8.87
N ARG A 65 -0.74 -12.07 9.10
CA ARG A 65 -1.86 -11.14 9.27
C ARG A 65 -2.81 -11.22 8.05
N PRO A 66 -4.13 -11.34 8.26
CA PRO A 66 -5.09 -11.32 7.16
C PRO A 66 -5.05 -10.01 6.37
N LEU A 67 -5.16 -10.09 5.05
CA LEU A 67 -5.05 -8.92 4.16
C LEU A 67 -6.02 -7.79 4.49
N VAL A 68 -7.24 -8.10 4.93
CA VAL A 68 -8.24 -7.08 5.32
C VAL A 68 -7.74 -6.19 6.47
N HIS A 69 -6.99 -6.76 7.42
CA HIS A 69 -6.41 -5.99 8.52
C HIS A 69 -5.21 -5.17 8.05
N THR A 70 -4.36 -5.75 7.19
CA THR A 70 -3.25 -5.02 6.56
C THR A 70 -3.77 -3.85 5.71
N GLU A 71 -4.86 -4.05 4.97
CA GLU A 71 -5.52 -3.02 4.18
C GLU A 71 -6.02 -1.87 5.05
N GLY A 72 -6.74 -2.16 6.14
CA GLY A 72 -7.21 -1.12 7.06
C GLY A 72 -6.05 -0.32 7.67
N THR A 73 -4.96 -1.01 8.01
CA THR A 73 -3.73 -0.40 8.52
C THR A 73 -3.07 0.51 7.47
N TRP A 74 -3.00 0.04 6.23
CA TRP A 74 -2.48 0.81 5.10
C TRP A 74 -3.33 2.04 4.80
N ARG A 75 -4.67 1.94 4.85
CA ARG A 75 -5.58 3.09 4.69
C ARG A 75 -5.35 4.13 5.78
N ALA A 76 -5.21 3.71 7.04
CA ALA A 76 -4.87 4.61 8.14
C ALA A 76 -3.49 5.27 7.94
N HIS A 77 -2.52 4.52 7.40
CA HIS A 77 -1.19 5.01 7.08
C HIS A 77 -1.20 6.05 5.94
N LEU A 78 -1.98 5.83 4.88
CA LEU A 78 -2.18 6.82 3.82
C LEU A 78 -2.79 8.12 4.35
N ALA A 79 -3.84 8.02 5.18
CA ALA A 79 -4.45 9.19 5.82
C ALA A 79 -3.44 9.97 6.67
N ARG A 80 -2.56 9.26 7.40
CA ARG A 80 -1.47 9.88 8.17
C ARG A 80 -0.47 10.62 7.27
N ILE A 81 -0.01 10.02 6.17
CA ILE A 81 0.95 10.65 5.25
C ILE A 81 0.31 11.86 4.55
N ALA A 82 -0.94 11.74 4.11
CA ALA A 82 -1.65 12.84 3.47
C ALA A 82 -1.84 14.05 4.41
N GLY A 83 -2.01 13.81 5.72
CA GLY A 83 -2.06 14.87 6.73
C GLY A 83 -0.70 15.46 7.12
N GLN A 84 0.41 14.91 6.61
CA GLN A 84 1.77 15.43 6.81
C GLN A 84 2.28 16.24 5.61
N ALA A 85 1.52 16.28 4.52
CA ALA A 85 1.87 16.95 3.26
C ALA A 85 1.32 18.38 3.17
#